data_AF-A0A960PVR6-F1
#
_entry.id   AF-A0A960PVR6-F1
#
_cell.length_a   1.000
_cell.length_b   1.000
_cell.length_c   1.000
_cell.angle_alpha   90.00
_cell.angle_beta   90.00
_cell.angle_gamma   90.00
#
_symmetry.space_group_name_H-M   'P 1'
#
loop_
_entity.id
_entity.type
_entity.pdbx_description
1 polymer ?
#
loop_
_entity_poly.entity_id
_entity_poly.type
_entity_poly.pdbx_seq_one_letter_code
_entity_poly.pdbx_strand_id
1 'polypeptide(L)'
;MSDFYVGYGGSMPSRHKKAVSLFVWVSLVCSLLLAMLWLYHMKPLEESHFEFGITKNFEGELVWEPVPMLRVSRPGSVAVSHYLLVNEGKFGLEKSYQSMAGKQVKVNGSLIYRNGRTMIEVRSCTRTGEGKLQAIPSSDRRVSLVGEIVDSKCYLGVMNPGDKRGHQACAVRCISGGIPPMLMVGNEAYILVGPAGTPLNREILDRIAVPVTVTGIARTQGEWQVLETSPTQITLVR
;
A
#
# COMPACT_ATOMS: atom_id res chain seq x y z
N MET A 1 27.57 -30.68 -54.62
CA MET A 1 27.95 -31.09 -53.24
C MET A 1 28.76 -30.01 -52.51
N SER A 2 28.64 -28.72 -52.86
CA SER A 2 29.46 -27.63 -52.28
C SER A 2 28.85 -26.91 -51.07
N ASP A 3 27.58 -27.20 -50.75
CA ASP A 3 26.81 -26.38 -49.80
C ASP A 3 26.57 -27.08 -48.45
N PHE A 4 27.26 -28.18 -48.15
CA PHE A 4 27.18 -28.83 -46.83
C PHE A 4 28.30 -28.32 -45.92
N TYR A 5 27.94 -27.60 -44.86
CA TYR A 5 28.91 -27.07 -43.90
C TYR A 5 29.39 -28.17 -42.94
N VAL A 6 30.70 -28.41 -42.89
CA VAL A 6 31.35 -29.34 -41.97
C VAL A 6 32.17 -28.54 -40.97
N GLY A 7 31.80 -28.55 -39.68
CA GLY A 7 32.35 -27.64 -38.67
C GLY A 7 33.87 -27.73 -38.41
N TYR A 8 34.51 -28.86 -38.73
CA TYR A 8 35.97 -29.03 -38.65
C TYR A 8 36.68 -28.84 -40.00
N GLY A 9 35.92 -28.72 -41.09
CA GLY A 9 36.41 -28.59 -42.46
C GLY A 9 36.28 -27.15 -42.98
N GLY A 10 37.19 -26.27 -42.57
CA GLY A 10 37.36 -24.94 -43.15
C GLY A 10 36.22 -23.94 -42.87
N SER A 11 36.24 -22.80 -43.57
CA SER A 11 35.30 -21.70 -43.33
C SER A 11 33.90 -21.95 -43.90
N MET A 12 32.87 -21.51 -43.18
CA MET A 12 31.46 -21.61 -43.60
C MET A 12 31.21 -21.01 -45.00
N PRO A 13 30.51 -21.71 -45.91
CA PRO A 13 30.15 -21.19 -47.22
C PRO A 13 29.43 -19.83 -47.12
N SER A 14 29.73 -18.91 -48.04
CA SER A 14 29.29 -17.52 -47.98
C SER A 14 27.78 -17.32 -47.93
N ARG A 15 26.98 -18.21 -48.55
CA ARG A 15 25.51 -18.20 -48.50
C ARG A 15 24.98 -18.51 -47.09
N HIS A 16 25.53 -19.54 -46.45
CA HIS A 16 25.18 -19.92 -45.07
C HIS A 16 25.59 -18.84 -44.08
N LYS A 17 26.80 -18.27 -44.24
CA LYS A 17 27.25 -17.15 -43.40
C LYS A 17 26.32 -15.94 -43.48
N LYS A 18 25.84 -15.58 -44.69
CA LYS A 18 24.88 -14.49 -44.88
C LYS A 18 23.51 -14.81 -44.26
N ALA A 19 23.00 -16.03 -44.45
CA ALA A 19 21.72 -16.44 -43.87
C ALA A 19 21.77 -16.47 -42.33
N VAL A 20 22.82 -17.05 -41.75
CA VAL A 20 23.04 -17.07 -40.30
C VAL A 20 23.22 -15.66 -39.75
N SER A 21 24.03 -14.82 -40.40
CA SER A 21 24.23 -13.43 -39.97
C SER A 21 22.93 -12.62 -40.03
N LEU A 22 22.12 -12.79 -41.08
CA LEU A 22 20.82 -12.14 -41.19
C LEU A 22 19.87 -12.63 -40.08
N PHE A 23 19.81 -13.94 -39.83
CA PHE A 23 19.00 -14.50 -38.75
C PHE A 23 19.40 -13.96 -37.37
N VAL A 24 20.71 -13.90 -37.08
CA VAL A 24 21.24 -13.33 -35.83
C VAL A 24 20.84 -11.86 -35.70
N TRP A 25 21.03 -11.05 -36.75
CA TRP A 25 20.66 -9.64 -36.72
C TRP A 25 19.15 -9.43 -36.55
N VAL A 26 18.33 -10.18 -37.28
CA VAL A 26 16.87 -10.13 -37.14
C VAL A 26 16.45 -10.52 -35.72
N SER A 27 17.02 -11.59 -35.15
CA SER A 27 16.73 -12.01 -33.77
C SER A 27 17.14 -10.95 -32.73
N LEU A 28 18.30 -10.32 -32.91
CA LEU A 28 18.75 -9.23 -32.04
C LEU A 28 17.83 -8.01 -32.13
N VAL A 29 17.42 -7.63 -33.34
CA VAL A 29 16.49 -6.51 -33.54
C VAL A 29 15.11 -6.83 -32.96
N CYS A 30 14.57 -8.02 -33.22
CA CYS A 30 13.28 -8.44 -32.68
C CYS A 30 13.28 -8.49 -31.15
N SER A 31 14.34 -9.01 -30.53
CA SER A 31 14.45 -9.04 -29.06
C SER A 31 14.56 -7.64 -28.46
N LEU A 32 15.30 -6.72 -29.09
CA LEU A 32 15.35 -5.31 -28.68
C LEU A 32 13.98 -4.63 -28.81
N LEU A 33 13.27 -4.85 -29.92
CA LEU A 33 11.93 -4.29 -30.14
C LEU A 33 10.92 -4.83 -29.12
N LEU A 34 10.96 -6.13 -28.82
CA LEU A 34 10.15 -6.75 -27.77
C LEU A 34 10.45 -6.16 -26.39
N ALA A 35 11.73 -5.95 -26.07
CA ALA A 35 12.13 -5.33 -24.81
C ALA A 35 11.66 -3.88 -24.71
N MET A 36 11.79 -3.09 -25.77
CA MET A 36 11.29 -1.71 -25.83
C MET A 36 9.77 -1.65 -25.69
N LEU A 37 9.05 -2.54 -26.39
CA LEU A 37 7.59 -2.66 -26.28
C LEU A 37 7.16 -3.02 -24.85
N TRP A 38 7.88 -3.95 -24.22
CA TRP A 38 7.64 -4.32 -22.83
C TRP A 38 7.84 -3.12 -21.89
N LEU A 39 8.97 -2.41 -22.00
CA LEU A 39 9.26 -1.21 -21.20
C LEU A 39 8.20 -0.12 -21.39
N TYR A 40 7.72 0.08 -22.62
CA TYR A 40 6.66 1.04 -22.91
C TYR A 40 5.32 0.69 -22.22
N HIS A 41 5.04 -0.60 -22.03
CA HIS A 41 3.85 -1.07 -21.33
C HIS A 41 4.02 -1.19 -19.81
N MET A 42 5.24 -1.12 -19.27
CA MET A 42 5.45 -1.12 -17.83
C MET A 42 4.96 0.20 -17.23
N LYS A 43 4.01 0.12 -16.29
CA LYS A 43 3.58 1.30 -15.53
C LYS A 43 4.76 1.82 -14.70
N PRO A 44 4.98 3.15 -14.65
CA PRO A 44 5.95 3.71 -13.71
C PRO A 44 5.54 3.32 -12.29
N LEU A 45 6.53 2.97 -11.47
CA LEU A 45 6.30 2.78 -10.05
C LEU A 45 5.87 4.13 -9.47
N GLU A 46 4.74 4.13 -8.77
CA GLU A 46 4.30 5.33 -8.05
C GLU A 46 5.30 5.65 -6.94
N GLU A 47 5.46 6.94 -6.66
CA GLU A 47 6.32 7.42 -5.57
C GLU A 47 5.74 6.99 -4.22
N SER A 48 6.41 6.03 -3.59
CA SER A 48 6.14 5.55 -2.26
C SER A 48 7.43 5.54 -1.46
N HIS A 49 7.41 6.09 -0.26
CA HIS A 49 8.61 6.29 0.54
C HIS A 49 8.42 5.75 1.95
N PHE A 50 9.47 5.10 2.44
CA PHE A 50 9.62 4.77 3.84
C PHE A 50 10.96 5.33 4.32
N GLU A 51 10.91 6.28 5.26
CA GLU A 51 12.09 6.89 5.89
C GLU A 51 12.71 5.93 6.91
N PHE A 52 13.06 4.71 6.48
CA PHE A 52 13.50 3.63 7.36
C PHE A 52 14.73 4.05 8.18
N GLY A 53 14.62 3.93 9.50
CA GLY A 53 15.68 4.32 10.45
C GLY A 53 15.83 5.83 10.67
N ILE A 54 15.11 6.68 9.94
CA ILE A 54 15.10 8.13 10.14
C ILE A 54 13.89 8.49 11.00
N THR A 55 14.11 8.65 12.30
CA THR A 55 13.03 9.03 13.22
C THR A 55 12.91 10.53 13.37
N LYS A 56 11.66 10.99 13.47
CA LYS A 56 11.28 12.38 13.72
C LYS A 56 10.31 12.42 14.89
N ASN A 57 10.16 13.62 15.47
CA ASN A 57 9.17 13.86 16.50
C ASN A 57 7.97 14.59 15.91
N PHE A 58 6.78 14.08 16.21
CA PHE A 58 5.50 14.63 15.81
C PHE A 58 4.70 14.95 17.06
N GLU A 59 4.00 16.07 17.07
CA GLU A 59 3.14 16.47 18.17
C GLU A 59 1.72 16.66 17.64
N GLY A 60 0.76 16.03 18.30
CA GLY A 60 -0.63 16.01 17.86
C GLY A 60 -1.54 15.37 18.88
N GLU A 61 -2.82 15.28 18.55
CA GLU A 61 -3.81 14.58 19.38
C GLU A 61 -3.91 13.12 18.93
N LEU A 62 -3.83 12.18 19.88
CA LEU A 62 -4.00 10.76 19.59
C LEU A 62 -5.49 10.44 19.42
N VAL A 63 -5.88 10.03 18.21
CA VAL A 63 -7.20 9.47 17.94
C VAL A 63 -7.09 7.96 17.91
N TRP A 64 -7.97 7.28 18.63
CA TRP A 64 -7.95 5.82 18.68
C TRP A 64 -8.93 5.17 17.70
N GLU A 65 -10.12 5.74 17.56
CA GLU A 65 -11.20 5.16 16.77
C GLU A 65 -11.41 5.90 15.43
N PRO A 66 -11.78 5.18 14.37
CA PRO A 66 -11.93 3.71 14.30
C PRO A 66 -10.59 2.99 14.08
N VAL A 67 -9.54 3.73 13.72
CA VAL A 67 -8.16 3.24 13.68
C VAL A 67 -7.23 4.29 14.29
N PRO A 68 -6.11 3.87 14.91
CA PRO A 68 -5.19 4.82 15.53
C PRO A 68 -4.59 5.81 14.55
N MET A 69 -4.73 7.10 14.86
CA MET A 69 -4.20 8.22 14.07
C MET A 69 -3.62 9.30 14.97
N LEU A 70 -2.64 10.05 14.45
CA LEU A 70 -2.20 11.31 15.02
C LEU A 70 -2.84 12.47 14.24
N ARG A 71 -3.60 13.31 14.92
CA ARG A 71 -4.12 14.56 14.37
C ARG A 71 -3.13 15.69 14.63
N VAL A 72 -2.58 16.25 13.55
CA VAL A 72 -1.54 17.28 13.62
C VAL A 72 -2.08 18.58 13.01
N SER A 73 -2.09 19.65 13.80
CA SER A 73 -2.41 20.98 13.29
C SER A 73 -1.31 21.47 12.35
N ARG A 74 -1.66 21.93 11.15
CA ARG A 74 -0.66 22.49 10.22
C ARG A 74 -0.29 23.91 10.66
N PRO A 75 1.00 24.25 10.86
CA PRO A 75 1.41 25.59 11.24
C PRO A 75 0.87 26.64 10.25
N GLY A 76 0.28 27.71 10.78
CA GLY A 76 -0.25 28.81 9.95
C GLY A 76 -1.52 28.48 9.15
N SER A 77 -2.16 27.34 9.39
CA SER A 77 -3.41 26.94 8.73
C SER A 77 -4.41 26.40 9.75
N VAL A 78 -5.70 26.48 9.39
CA VAL A 78 -6.77 25.76 10.11
C VAL A 78 -6.85 24.28 9.71
N ALA A 79 -6.08 23.85 8.70
CA ALA A 79 -6.05 22.48 8.24
C ALA A 79 -5.37 21.54 9.26
N VAL A 80 -5.91 20.32 9.35
CA VAL A 80 -5.42 19.26 10.26
C VAL A 80 -5.06 18.03 9.43
N SER A 81 -3.80 17.60 9.55
CA SER A 81 -3.33 16.34 8.96
C SER A 81 -3.69 15.14 9.83
N HIS A 82 -3.95 13.99 9.21
CA HIS A 82 -4.29 12.74 9.89
C HIS A 82 -3.30 11.65 9.49
N TYR A 83 -2.38 11.30 10.39
CA TYR A 83 -1.36 10.29 10.12
C TYR A 83 -1.75 8.97 10.76
N LEU A 84 -1.88 7.90 9.96
CA LEU A 84 -2.10 6.55 10.50
C LEU A 84 -0.93 6.16 11.40
N LEU A 85 -1.22 5.44 12.48
CA LEU A 85 -0.21 4.98 13.42
C LEU A 85 -0.13 3.46 13.42
N VAL A 86 1.08 2.93 13.30
CA VAL A 86 1.39 1.50 13.39
C VAL A 86 2.66 1.30 14.19
N ASN A 87 2.86 0.11 14.74
CA ASN A 87 4.13 -0.23 15.38
C ASN A 87 5.19 -0.64 14.34
N GLU A 88 6.43 -0.75 14.81
CA GLU A 88 7.52 -1.41 14.10
C GLU A 88 7.15 -2.85 13.69
N GLY A 89 7.67 -3.28 12.54
CA GLY A 89 7.43 -4.63 12.03
C GLY A 89 6.02 -4.83 11.47
N LYS A 90 5.38 -5.98 11.78
CA LYS A 90 4.12 -6.43 11.18
C LYS A 90 2.92 -6.26 12.14
N PHE A 91 2.94 -5.23 12.96
CA PHE A 91 1.98 -5.05 14.06
C PHE A 91 1.25 -3.71 13.96
N GLY A 92 -0.03 -3.72 14.34
CA GLY A 92 -0.79 -2.50 14.60
C GLY A 92 -0.21 -1.73 15.80
N LEU A 93 -0.72 -0.52 16.05
CA LEU A 93 -0.27 0.29 17.19
C LEU A 93 -0.50 -0.45 18.52
N GLU A 94 0.44 -0.29 19.46
CA GLU A 94 0.34 -0.88 20.79
C GLU A 94 -0.91 -0.42 21.55
N LYS A 95 -1.67 -1.37 22.12
CA LYS A 95 -2.90 -1.08 22.88
C LYS A 95 -2.67 -0.29 24.16
N SER A 96 -1.47 -0.33 24.74
CA SER A 96 -1.13 0.46 25.95
C SER A 96 -1.33 1.97 25.73
N TYR A 97 -1.16 2.44 24.48
CA TYR A 97 -1.36 3.83 24.10
C TYR A 97 -2.84 4.24 24.01
N GLN A 98 -3.79 3.30 24.04
CA GLN A 98 -5.23 3.60 24.04
C GLN A 98 -5.63 4.48 25.23
N SER A 99 -4.96 4.33 26.38
CA SER A 99 -5.16 5.17 27.56
C SER A 99 -4.89 6.67 27.32
N MET A 100 -4.17 7.01 26.25
CA MET A 100 -3.85 8.37 25.82
C MET A 100 -4.78 8.88 24.71
N ALA A 101 -5.84 8.14 24.35
CA ALA A 101 -6.81 8.59 23.37
C ALA A 101 -7.45 9.94 23.75
N GLY A 102 -7.58 10.83 22.77
CA GLY A 102 -8.07 12.20 22.96
C GLY A 102 -7.09 13.11 23.72
N LYS A 103 -5.85 12.68 23.97
CA LYS A 103 -4.82 13.49 24.64
C LYS A 103 -3.82 14.03 23.64
N GLN A 104 -3.18 15.14 24.00
CA GLN A 104 -2.02 15.62 23.27
C GLN A 104 -0.85 14.68 23.56
N VAL A 105 -0.19 14.22 22.50
CA VAL A 105 0.94 13.30 22.56
C VAL A 105 2.11 13.80 21.72
N LYS A 106 3.29 13.32 22.07
CA LYS A 106 4.50 13.37 21.26
C LYS A 106 4.82 11.96 20.77
N VAL A 107 4.86 11.79 19.46
CA VAL A 107 5.16 10.53 18.78
C VAL A 107 6.55 10.62 18.18
N ASN A 108 7.43 9.69 18.55
CA ASN A 108 8.68 9.46 17.84
C ASN A 108 8.51 8.30 16.87
N GLY A 109 8.87 8.49 15.61
CA GLY A 109 8.71 7.45 14.60
C GLY A 109 9.22 7.84 13.22
N SER A 110 9.11 6.91 12.29
CA SER A 110 9.54 7.05 10.89
C SER A 110 8.35 7.26 9.97
N LEU A 111 8.47 8.11 8.94
CA LEU A 111 7.37 8.36 8.00
C LEU A 111 7.29 7.29 6.92
N ILE A 112 6.06 6.91 6.59
CA ILE A 112 5.70 6.10 5.43
C ILE A 112 4.64 6.90 4.65
N TYR A 113 4.86 7.16 3.37
CA TYR A 113 3.93 7.98 2.60
C TYR A 113 3.88 7.67 1.11
N ARG A 114 2.68 7.82 0.54
CA ARG A 114 2.38 7.66 -0.88
C ARG A 114 1.13 8.47 -1.23
N ASN A 115 1.17 9.20 -2.34
CA ASN A 115 0.00 9.92 -2.90
C ASN A 115 -0.74 10.80 -1.86
N GLY A 116 0.01 11.61 -1.11
CA GLY A 116 -0.54 12.51 -0.08
C GLY A 116 -1.05 11.83 1.20
N ARG A 117 -0.96 10.50 1.28
CA ARG A 117 -1.32 9.73 2.47
C ARG A 117 -0.08 9.43 3.29
N THR A 118 -0.19 9.60 4.61
CA THR A 118 0.95 9.47 5.51
C THR A 118 0.61 8.58 6.70
N MET A 119 1.58 7.77 7.07
CA MET A 119 1.60 6.88 8.21
C MET A 119 2.91 7.09 8.99
N ILE A 120 2.86 6.90 10.30
CA ILE A 120 4.04 6.88 11.16
C ILE A 120 4.22 5.46 11.70
N GLU A 121 5.39 4.89 11.46
CA GLU A 121 5.87 3.73 12.21
C GLU A 121 6.38 4.23 13.57
N VAL A 122 5.59 3.99 14.60
CA VAL A 122 5.78 4.49 15.96
C VAL A 122 6.84 3.68 16.68
N ARG A 123 7.82 4.39 17.24
CA ARG A 123 8.83 3.86 18.16
C ARG A 123 8.48 4.17 19.61
N SER A 124 7.95 5.36 19.87
CA SER A 124 7.42 5.72 21.19
C SER A 124 6.33 6.78 21.08
N CYS A 125 5.41 6.75 22.05
CA CYS A 125 4.35 7.74 22.20
C CYS A 125 4.27 8.15 23.67
N THR A 126 4.33 9.45 23.94
CA THR A 126 4.22 10.00 25.30
C THR A 126 3.15 11.08 25.37
N ARG A 127 2.35 11.09 26.44
CA ARG A 127 1.37 12.15 26.68
C ARG A 127 2.10 13.44 27.07
N THR A 128 1.70 14.55 26.45
CA THR A 128 2.23 15.89 26.72
C THR A 128 1.16 16.86 27.25
N GLY A 129 -0.13 16.52 27.15
CA GLY A 129 -1.20 17.37 27.67
C GLY A 129 -2.60 16.86 27.39
N GLU A 130 -3.57 17.75 27.54
CA GLU A 130 -4.97 17.52 27.15
C GLU A 130 -5.18 17.78 25.66
N GLY A 131 -6.07 17.00 25.04
CA GLY A 131 -6.50 17.24 23.66
C GLY A 131 -7.29 18.54 23.53
N LYS A 132 -7.29 19.08 22.32
CA LYS A 132 -7.90 20.39 22.02
C LYS A 132 -8.71 20.38 20.73
N LEU A 133 -8.63 19.31 19.95
CA LEU A 133 -9.24 19.25 18.63
C LEU A 133 -10.65 18.69 18.72
N GLN A 134 -11.61 19.43 18.18
CA GLN A 134 -13.00 19.00 18.14
C GLN A 134 -13.21 17.83 17.17
N ALA A 135 -14.33 17.13 17.34
CA ALA A 135 -14.78 16.08 16.43
C ALA A 135 -14.94 16.63 15.01
N ILE A 136 -14.63 15.79 14.02
CA ILE A 136 -14.79 16.14 12.61
C ILE A 136 -16.18 15.67 12.18
N PRO A 137 -17.01 16.56 11.59
CA PRO A 137 -18.26 16.13 10.98
C PRO A 137 -17.97 15.08 9.91
N SER A 138 -18.64 13.95 9.99
CA SER A 138 -18.57 12.90 8.97
C SER A 138 -19.95 12.72 8.35
N SER A 139 -19.98 12.55 7.04
CA SER A 139 -21.20 12.19 6.31
C SER A 139 -21.12 10.72 5.94
N ASP A 140 -22.13 9.96 6.33
CA ASP A 140 -22.22 8.54 6.02
C ASP A 140 -22.85 8.34 4.64
N ARG A 141 -22.20 7.51 3.82
CA ARG A 141 -22.70 7.12 2.50
C ARG A 141 -22.59 5.62 2.32
N ARG A 142 -23.71 4.96 2.01
CA ARG A 142 -23.68 3.54 1.61
C ARG A 142 -23.07 3.40 0.21
N VAL A 143 -22.08 2.50 0.09
CA VAL A 143 -21.35 2.25 -1.16
C VAL A 143 -21.17 0.76 -1.40
N SER A 144 -21.01 0.39 -2.67
CA SER A 144 -20.54 -0.93 -3.10
C SER A 144 -19.40 -0.70 -4.09
N LEU A 145 -18.20 -1.12 -3.73
CA LEU A 145 -16.97 -0.81 -4.45
C LEU A 145 -16.25 -2.10 -4.86
N VAL A 146 -15.67 -2.09 -6.07
CA VAL A 146 -14.83 -3.18 -6.56
C VAL A 146 -13.37 -2.75 -6.49
N GLY A 147 -12.53 -3.56 -5.85
CA GLY A 147 -11.15 -3.20 -5.59
C GLY A 147 -10.30 -4.36 -5.08
N GLU A 148 -9.19 -4.03 -4.46
CA GLU A 148 -8.26 -4.99 -3.86
C GLU A 148 -7.98 -4.61 -2.40
N ILE A 149 -8.05 -5.58 -1.50
CA ILE A 149 -7.64 -5.38 -0.10
C ILE A 149 -6.13 -5.54 0.01
N VAL A 150 -5.47 -4.49 0.49
CA VAL A 150 -4.02 -4.43 0.74
C VAL A 150 -3.74 -4.16 2.21
N ASP A 151 -2.56 -4.55 2.67
CA ASP A 151 -1.99 -4.02 3.92
C ASP A 151 -1.58 -2.56 3.73
N SER A 152 -2.09 -1.66 4.58
CA SER A 152 -1.86 -0.22 4.43
C SER A 152 -0.39 0.16 4.57
N LYS A 153 0.37 -0.51 5.45
CA LYS A 153 1.78 -0.16 5.74
C LYS A 153 2.68 -0.45 4.54
N CYS A 154 2.58 -1.66 3.99
CA CYS A 154 3.28 -2.05 2.78
C CYS A 154 2.86 -1.19 1.60
N TYR A 155 1.55 -1.02 1.36
CA TYR A 155 1.06 -0.26 0.22
C TYR A 155 1.58 1.20 0.20
N LEU A 156 1.67 1.84 1.37
CA LEU A 156 2.12 3.22 1.51
C LEU A 156 3.63 3.41 1.32
N GLY A 157 4.46 2.36 1.40
CA GLY A 157 5.89 2.54 1.10
C GLY A 157 6.85 1.51 1.69
N VAL A 158 6.41 0.62 2.58
CA VAL A 158 7.30 -0.46 3.06
C VAL A 158 7.54 -1.52 1.96
N MET A 159 6.66 -1.60 0.96
CA MET A 159 6.84 -2.43 -0.22
C MET A 159 6.37 -1.69 -1.48
N ASN A 160 7.16 -1.69 -2.55
CA ASN A 160 6.78 -1.10 -3.83
C ASN A 160 7.00 -2.11 -4.98
N PRO A 161 5.94 -2.66 -5.60
CA PRO A 161 4.53 -2.43 -5.31
C PRO A 161 4.04 -3.21 -4.07
N GLY A 162 3.24 -2.57 -3.23
CA GLY A 162 2.56 -3.20 -2.09
C GLY A 162 1.14 -3.66 -2.44
N ASP A 163 0.95 -4.23 -3.63
CA ASP A 163 -0.33 -4.73 -4.16
C ASP A 163 -0.17 -6.07 -4.88
N LYS A 164 -1.30 -6.67 -5.25
CA LYS A 164 -1.47 -7.92 -5.99
C LYS A 164 -0.81 -9.13 -5.30
N ARG A 165 -0.81 -10.26 -6.01
CA ARG A 165 -0.33 -11.56 -5.51
C ARG A 165 1.07 -11.54 -4.90
N GLY A 166 1.97 -10.67 -5.39
CA GLY A 166 3.32 -10.52 -4.80
C GLY A 166 3.29 -10.03 -3.35
N HIS A 167 2.28 -9.24 -2.97
CA HIS A 167 2.10 -8.70 -1.62
C HIS A 167 1.37 -9.64 -0.66
N GLN A 168 0.59 -10.60 -1.17
CA GLN A 168 -0.38 -11.38 -0.40
C GLN A 168 0.19 -11.97 0.91
N ALA A 169 1.32 -12.67 0.85
CA ALA A 169 1.92 -13.31 2.04
C ALA A 169 2.42 -12.28 3.06
N CYS A 170 2.92 -11.13 2.60
CA CYS A 170 3.34 -10.04 3.46
C CYS A 170 2.12 -9.41 4.16
N ALA A 171 1.09 -9.10 3.37
CA ALA A 171 -0.16 -8.48 3.79
C ALA A 171 -0.92 -9.31 4.83
N VAL A 172 -1.05 -10.63 4.60
CA VAL A 172 -1.70 -11.55 5.54
C VAL A 172 -1.07 -11.45 6.93
N ARG A 173 0.26 -11.43 7.01
CA ARG A 173 0.96 -11.32 8.31
C ARG A 173 0.73 -9.96 8.96
N CYS A 174 0.88 -8.87 8.20
CA CYS A 174 0.69 -7.51 8.70
C CYS A 174 -0.74 -7.26 9.22
N ILE A 175 -1.74 -7.62 8.41
CA ILE A 175 -3.15 -7.50 8.78
C ILE A 175 -3.46 -8.44 9.95
N SER A 176 -2.96 -9.67 9.99
CA SER A 176 -3.15 -10.55 11.15
C SER A 176 -2.56 -9.99 12.45
N GLY A 177 -1.50 -9.17 12.35
CA GLY A 177 -0.83 -8.51 13.46
C GLY A 177 -1.46 -7.18 13.89
N GLY A 178 -2.57 -6.77 13.29
CA GLY A 178 -3.31 -5.58 13.72
C GLY A 178 -3.15 -4.35 12.83
N ILE A 179 -2.39 -4.42 11.72
CA ILE A 179 -2.30 -3.28 10.80
C ILE A 179 -3.65 -3.10 10.09
N PRO A 180 -4.20 -1.87 10.02
CA PRO A 180 -5.48 -1.63 9.35
C PRO A 180 -5.48 -2.10 7.88
N PRO A 181 -6.43 -2.96 7.48
CA PRO A 181 -6.61 -3.28 6.07
C PRO A 181 -7.12 -2.06 5.29
N MET A 182 -6.75 -1.95 4.02
CA MET A 182 -7.16 -0.87 3.14
C MET A 182 -7.67 -1.43 1.81
N LEU A 183 -8.82 -0.96 1.34
CA LEU A 183 -9.36 -1.28 0.02
C LEU A 183 -8.89 -0.22 -0.99
N MET A 184 -8.22 -0.68 -2.03
CA MET A 184 -7.84 0.14 -3.18
C MET A 184 -8.86 0.03 -4.30
N VAL A 185 -9.42 1.16 -4.73
CA VAL A 185 -10.41 1.28 -5.81
C VAL A 185 -9.83 2.26 -6.84
N GLY A 186 -9.10 1.73 -7.83
CA GLY A 186 -8.24 2.57 -8.65
C GLY A 186 -7.20 3.28 -7.78
N ASN A 187 -7.23 4.61 -7.76
CA ASN A 187 -6.32 5.45 -6.95
C ASN A 187 -6.92 5.89 -5.60
N GLU A 188 -8.20 5.56 -5.36
CA GLU A 188 -8.88 5.83 -4.11
C GLU A 188 -8.57 4.73 -3.08
N ALA A 189 -8.44 5.15 -1.82
CA ALA A 189 -8.07 4.27 -0.73
C ALA A 189 -9.07 4.41 0.41
N TYR A 190 -9.58 3.28 0.88
CA TYR A 190 -10.56 3.19 1.96
C TYR A 190 -10.00 2.32 3.08
N ILE A 191 -9.83 2.87 4.28
CA ILE A 191 -9.48 2.06 5.45
C ILE A 191 -10.68 1.20 5.80
N LEU A 192 -10.49 -0.12 5.87
CA LEU A 192 -11.55 -1.06 6.18
C LEU A 192 -11.64 -1.30 7.67
N VAL A 193 -12.84 -1.13 8.20
CA VAL A 193 -13.17 -1.45 9.60
C VAL A 193 -14.45 -2.25 9.67
N GLY A 194 -14.57 -3.04 10.74
CA GLY A 194 -15.75 -3.80 11.10
C GLY A 194 -16.85 -2.90 11.66
N PRO A 195 -18.03 -3.47 11.97
CA PRO A 195 -19.11 -2.73 12.60
C PRO A 195 -18.63 -2.00 13.86
N ALA A 196 -19.05 -0.74 14.04
CA ALA A 196 -18.63 0.13 15.13
C ALA A 196 -17.09 0.33 15.22
N GLY A 197 -16.37 0.26 14.10
CA GLY A 197 -14.93 0.47 14.05
C GLY A 197 -14.09 -0.71 14.55
N THR A 198 -14.69 -1.90 14.69
CA THR A 198 -13.96 -3.09 15.14
C THR A 198 -12.90 -3.55 14.13
N PRO A 199 -11.82 -4.22 14.57
CA PRO A 199 -10.79 -4.69 13.63
C PRO A 199 -11.27 -5.92 12.84
N LEU A 200 -11.24 -5.88 11.49
CA LEU A 200 -11.60 -7.03 10.63
C LEU A 200 -10.51 -8.11 10.58
N ASN A 201 -9.25 -7.67 10.59
CA ASN A 201 -8.00 -8.42 10.57
C ASN A 201 -8.08 -9.90 10.15
N ARG A 202 -8.32 -10.81 11.10
CA ARG A 202 -8.28 -12.26 10.84
C ARG A 202 -9.43 -12.78 10.00
N GLU A 203 -10.55 -12.07 9.94
CA GLU A 203 -11.79 -12.51 9.31
C GLU A 203 -11.77 -12.36 7.78
N ILE A 204 -10.79 -11.64 7.24
CA ILE A 204 -10.72 -11.27 5.81
C ILE A 204 -9.44 -11.75 5.12
N LEU A 205 -8.63 -12.59 5.78
CA LEU A 205 -7.29 -12.95 5.29
C LEU A 205 -7.30 -13.68 3.94
N ASP A 206 -8.36 -14.42 3.65
CA ASP A 206 -8.60 -15.16 2.41
C ASP A 206 -8.96 -14.25 1.21
N ARG A 207 -9.22 -12.97 1.49
CA ARG A 207 -9.69 -11.96 0.52
C ARG A 207 -8.67 -10.84 0.28
N ILE A 208 -7.46 -11.01 0.81
CA ILE A 208 -6.33 -10.09 0.62
C ILE A 208 -5.68 -10.31 -0.74
N ALA A 209 -5.28 -9.22 -1.39
CA ALA A 209 -4.50 -9.21 -2.64
C ALA A 209 -5.17 -9.91 -3.82
N VAL A 210 -6.51 -9.91 -3.82
CA VAL A 210 -7.37 -10.44 -4.86
C VAL A 210 -8.52 -9.46 -5.12
N PRO A 211 -9.13 -9.50 -6.32
CA PRO A 211 -10.30 -8.68 -6.62
C PRO A 211 -11.49 -9.02 -5.70
N VAL A 212 -12.04 -7.99 -5.04
CA VAL A 212 -13.20 -8.10 -4.16
C VAL A 212 -14.24 -7.03 -4.46
N THR A 213 -15.50 -7.34 -4.17
CA THR A 213 -16.56 -6.35 -3.98
C THR A 213 -16.77 -6.15 -2.48
N VAL A 214 -16.71 -4.90 -2.03
CA VAL A 214 -16.96 -4.51 -0.63
C VAL A 214 -18.16 -3.59 -0.57
N THR A 215 -19.19 -4.00 0.18
CA THR A 215 -20.36 -3.18 0.47
C THR A 215 -20.32 -2.69 1.91
N GLY A 216 -20.64 -1.42 2.14
CA GLY A 216 -20.57 -0.85 3.48
C GLY A 216 -20.97 0.62 3.56
N ILE A 217 -20.62 1.24 4.68
CA ILE A 217 -20.84 2.66 4.95
C ILE A 217 -19.49 3.36 4.90
N ALA A 218 -19.30 4.21 3.89
CA ALA A 218 -18.14 5.06 3.76
C ALA A 218 -18.36 6.38 4.52
N ARG A 219 -17.34 6.82 5.24
CA ARG A 219 -17.28 8.11 5.94
C ARG A 219 -15.93 8.75 5.75
N THR A 220 -15.90 10.07 5.68
CA THR A 220 -14.65 10.83 5.60
C THR A 220 -14.15 11.18 6.99
N GLN A 221 -12.87 10.92 7.26
CA GLN A 221 -12.19 11.26 8.50
C GLN A 221 -10.88 11.98 8.16
N GLY A 222 -10.95 13.31 8.12
CA GLY A 222 -9.86 14.12 7.63
C GLY A 222 -9.57 13.83 6.17
N GLU A 223 -8.35 13.36 5.88
CA GLU A 223 -7.89 13.04 4.53
C GLU A 223 -8.15 11.56 4.15
N TRP A 224 -8.67 10.76 5.07
CA TRP A 224 -8.95 9.34 4.88
C TRP A 224 -10.42 9.09 4.60
N GLN A 225 -10.71 8.12 3.72
CA GLN A 225 -12.01 7.48 3.66
C GLN A 225 -11.95 6.22 4.53
N VAL A 226 -12.92 6.06 5.42
CA VAL A 226 -13.11 4.84 6.22
C VAL A 226 -14.35 4.15 5.70
N LEU A 227 -14.25 2.86 5.38
CA LEU A 227 -15.35 2.03 4.95
C LEU A 227 -15.64 0.99 6.01
N GLU A 228 -16.75 1.20 6.71
CA GLU A 228 -17.29 0.25 7.66
C GLU A 228 -18.08 -0.85 6.93
N THR A 229 -17.69 -2.09 7.15
CA THR A 229 -18.26 -3.26 6.48
C THR A 229 -18.24 -4.47 7.43
N SER A 230 -18.82 -5.59 7.01
CA SER A 230 -18.69 -6.87 7.71
C SER A 230 -18.01 -7.89 6.79
N PRO A 231 -17.40 -8.95 7.34
CA PRO A 231 -16.80 -10.00 6.51
C PRO A 231 -17.80 -10.57 5.50
N THR A 232 -19.08 -10.70 5.84
CA THR A 232 -20.11 -11.21 4.91
C THR A 232 -20.42 -10.28 3.73
N GLN A 233 -20.04 -9.00 3.81
CA GLN A 233 -20.22 -8.00 2.75
C GLN A 233 -18.98 -7.83 1.87
N ILE A 234 -17.94 -8.66 2.08
CA ILE A 234 -16.72 -8.71 1.26
C ILE A 234 -16.75 -10.02 0.46
N THR A 235 -16.96 -9.90 -0.85
CA THR A 235 -17.08 -11.06 -1.75
C THR A 235 -16.00 -11.03 -2.83
N LEU A 236 -15.51 -12.19 -3.26
CA LEU A 236 -14.59 -12.27 -4.39
C LEU A 236 -15.32 -11.88 -5.68
N VAL A 237 -14.66 -11.10 -6.53
CA VAL A 237 -15.14 -10.88 -7.91
C VAL A 237 -14.95 -12.20 -8.66
N ARG A 238 -16.03 -12.70 -9.28
CA ARG A 238 -16.00 -13.89 -10.12
C ARG A 238 -15.58 -13.55 -11.54
#